data_AF-A0AAV2F4W9-F1
#
_entry.id   AF-A0AAV2F4W9-F1
#
_cell.length_a   1.000
_cell.length_b   1.000
_cell.length_c   1.000
_cell.angle_alpha   90.00
_cell.angle_beta   90.00
_cell.angle_gamma   90.00
#
_symmetry.space_group_name_H-M   'P 1'
#
loop_
_entity.id
_entity.type
_entity.pdbx_description
1 polymer ?
#
loop_
_entity_poly.entity_id
_entity_poly.type
_entity_poly.pdbx_seq_one_letter_code
_entity_poly.pdbx_strand_id
1 'polypeptide(L)'
;MVRTDPSKLIDLVYDDGIHGNAKPLPQCPLLVAQVTKLKCGGFVLGTCISHCMGDGFAAMEVVNSWAEIARGLSISVLPNLDKSSLLPRNPPRVEFHHPEFTKIENSSSSASNDFSKENMMHRVFHFNRESIKELKSKAMEDGVLSKCSTFECLTAFIWIVLEQIDEPCSAELKNQGRGKTKVEEE
;
A
#
# COMPACT_ATOMS: atom_id res chain seq x y z
N MET A 1 20.13 15.90 -3.07
CA MET A 1 18.76 15.34 -3.11
C MET A 1 17.85 16.30 -2.36
N VAL A 2 16.98 17.02 -3.07
CA VAL A 2 16.04 17.96 -2.43
C VAL A 2 15.06 17.11 -1.62
N ARG A 3 15.04 17.31 -0.29
CA ARG A 3 14.02 16.70 0.56
C ARG A 3 12.70 17.40 0.25
N THR A 4 11.83 16.75 -0.50
CA THR A 4 10.44 17.18 -0.64
C THR A 4 9.72 16.94 0.67
N ASP A 5 9.01 17.95 1.15
CA ASP A 5 8.09 17.83 2.27
C ASP A 5 7.01 16.80 1.89
N PRO A 6 6.90 15.68 2.62
CA PRO A 6 5.94 14.63 2.31
C PRO A 6 4.49 15.12 2.27
N SER A 7 4.16 16.17 3.04
CA SER A 7 2.83 16.78 3.04
C SER A 7 2.49 17.43 1.71
N LYS A 8 3.49 17.82 0.90
CA LYS A 8 3.30 18.41 -0.43
C LYS A 8 3.20 17.38 -1.54
N LEU A 9 3.40 16.09 -1.24
CA LEU A 9 3.25 15.03 -2.25
C LEU A 9 1.80 14.85 -2.66
N ILE A 10 0.87 15.09 -1.73
CA ILE A 10 -0.58 14.97 -2.00
C ILE A 10 -1.04 16.01 -3.04
N ASP A 11 -0.44 17.20 -3.03
CA ASP A 11 -0.72 18.27 -4.00
C ASP A 11 -0.23 17.95 -5.43
N LEU A 12 0.61 16.92 -5.60
CA LEU A 12 1.19 16.54 -6.88
C LEU A 12 0.31 15.57 -7.67
N VAL A 13 -0.72 15.00 -7.04
CA VAL A 13 -1.73 14.17 -7.68
C VAL A 13 -3.05 14.89 -7.59
N TYR A 14 -3.75 14.98 -8.72
CA TYR A 14 -5.11 15.54 -8.71
C TYR A 14 -6.02 14.61 -7.90
N ASP A 15 -6.58 15.13 -6.82
CA ASP A 15 -7.61 14.50 -6.01
C ASP A 15 -8.94 15.22 -6.28
N ASP A 16 -9.91 14.53 -6.86
CA ASP A 16 -11.27 15.02 -7.06
C ASP A 16 -12.20 14.74 -5.86
N GLY A 17 -11.62 14.38 -4.70
CA GLY A 17 -12.35 14.03 -3.49
C GLY A 17 -12.99 12.63 -3.57
N ILE A 18 -12.61 11.80 -4.56
CA ILE A 18 -13.13 10.43 -4.72
C ILE A 18 -12.61 9.48 -3.64
N HIS A 19 -11.49 9.79 -2.99
CA HIS A 19 -10.94 8.94 -1.93
C HIS A 19 -11.83 8.81 -0.69
N GLY A 20 -12.83 9.70 -0.51
CA GLY A 20 -13.77 9.66 0.63
C GLY A 20 -15.21 9.25 0.29
N ASN A 21 -15.60 9.25 -0.99
CA ASN A 21 -16.96 8.90 -1.42
C ASN A 21 -16.89 8.04 -2.68
N ALA A 22 -16.99 6.73 -2.50
CA ALA A 22 -17.03 5.78 -3.61
C ALA A 22 -18.22 6.08 -4.53
N LYS A 23 -17.98 6.79 -5.63
CA LYS A 23 -18.93 6.93 -6.72
C LYS A 23 -19.11 5.55 -7.38
N PRO A 24 -20.30 5.19 -7.87
CA PRO A 24 -20.49 3.97 -8.64
C PRO A 24 -19.51 3.95 -9.83
N LEU A 25 -18.93 2.78 -10.12
CA LEU A 25 -17.90 2.56 -11.15
C LEU A 25 -18.11 3.28 -12.50
N PRO A 26 -19.34 3.51 -13.02
CA PRO A 26 -19.54 4.24 -14.27
C PRO A 26 -19.15 5.72 -14.24
N GLN A 27 -18.95 6.32 -13.05
CA GLN A 27 -18.75 7.76 -12.87
C GLN A 27 -17.36 8.13 -12.33
N CYS A 28 -16.48 7.15 -12.15
CA CYS A 28 -15.12 7.37 -11.66
C CYS A 28 -14.11 7.39 -12.83
N PRO A 29 -13.24 8.41 -12.94
CA PRO A 29 -12.18 8.39 -13.95
C PRO A 29 -11.25 7.20 -13.74
N LEU A 30 -10.98 6.48 -14.82
CA LEU A 30 -10.13 5.29 -14.82
C LEU A 30 -8.63 5.62 -14.71
N LEU A 31 -8.23 6.76 -15.28
CA LEU A 31 -6.89 7.32 -15.23
C LEU A 31 -7.02 8.85 -15.12
N VAL A 32 -6.27 9.43 -14.19
CA VAL A 32 -6.02 10.87 -14.11
C VAL A 32 -4.52 11.11 -14.14
N ALA A 33 -4.07 12.14 -14.85
CA ALA A 33 -2.67 12.54 -14.87
C ALA A 33 -2.53 14.06 -14.68
N GLN A 34 -1.57 14.46 -13.86
CA GLN A 34 -1.22 15.85 -13.59
C GLN A 34 0.27 16.06 -13.85
N VAL A 35 0.60 17.09 -14.65
CA VAL A 35 1.99 17.52 -14.86
C VAL A 35 2.21 18.81 -14.07
N THR A 36 3.06 18.75 -13.06
CA THR A 36 3.41 19.89 -12.22
C THR A 36 4.81 20.39 -12.58
N LYS A 37 4.89 21.60 -13.17
CA LYS A 37 6.18 22.26 -13.45
C LYS A 37 6.69 22.94 -12.18
N LEU A 38 7.89 22.56 -11.75
CA LEU A 38 8.56 23.12 -10.59
C LEU A 38 9.25 24.45 -10.94
N LYS A 39 9.41 25.33 -9.95
CA LYS A 39 10.10 26.63 -10.13
C LYS A 39 11.54 26.49 -10.63
N CYS A 40 12.20 25.35 -10.35
CA CYS A 40 13.55 25.04 -10.84
C CYS A 40 13.59 24.56 -12.30
N GLY A 41 12.45 24.51 -12.99
CA GLY A 41 12.35 23.99 -14.36
C GLY A 41 12.16 22.48 -14.46
N GLY A 42 12.26 21.74 -13.34
CA GLY A 42 11.91 20.32 -13.29
C GLY A 42 10.40 20.07 -13.42
N PHE A 43 10.03 18.81 -13.64
CA PHE A 43 8.63 18.38 -13.76
C PHE A 43 8.34 17.20 -12.83
N VAL A 44 7.11 17.15 -12.32
CA VAL A 44 6.54 15.98 -11.67
C VAL A 44 5.34 15.52 -12.49
N LEU A 45 5.27 14.22 -12.75
CA LEU A 45 4.08 13.57 -13.30
C LEU A 45 3.40 12.79 -12.17
N GLY A 46 2.22 13.24 -11.75
CA GLY A 46 1.35 12.52 -10.83
C GLY A 46 0.28 11.76 -11.61
N THR A 47 0.04 10.50 -11.28
CA THR A 47 -0.99 9.67 -11.91
C THR A 47 -1.86 9.00 -10.86
N CYS A 48 -3.16 9.00 -11.07
CA CYS A 48 -4.11 8.18 -10.32
C CYS A 48 -4.76 7.18 -11.29
N ILE A 49 -4.58 5.89 -11.01
CA ILE A 49 -5.13 4.80 -11.84
C ILE A 49 -6.08 4.00 -10.96
N SER A 50 -7.29 3.75 -11.46
CA SER A 50 -8.25 2.94 -10.74
C SER A 50 -7.72 1.51 -10.58
N HIS A 51 -7.61 1.05 -9.33
CA HIS A 51 -7.10 -0.29 -9.00
C HIS A 51 -8.01 -1.43 -9.53
N CYS A 52 -9.23 -1.12 -10.00
CA CYS A 52 -10.09 -2.10 -10.67
C CYS A 52 -9.63 -2.44 -12.10
N MET A 53 -8.77 -1.61 -12.70
CA MET A 53 -8.24 -1.86 -14.03
C MET A 53 -7.10 -2.87 -14.05
N GLY A 54 -6.34 -2.97 -12.96
CA GLY A 54 -5.15 -3.80 -12.90
C GLY A 54 -4.38 -3.64 -11.61
N ASP A 55 -3.32 -4.42 -11.49
CA ASP A 55 -2.37 -4.36 -10.39
C ASP A 55 -1.27 -3.30 -10.62
N GLY A 56 -0.30 -3.24 -9.70
CA GLY A 56 0.85 -2.34 -9.83
C GLY A 56 1.71 -2.60 -11.06
N PHE A 57 1.78 -3.85 -11.57
CA PHE A 57 2.54 -4.16 -12.78
C PHE A 57 1.85 -3.58 -14.01
N ALA A 58 0.54 -3.82 -14.16
CA ALA A 58 -0.26 -3.24 -15.24
C ALA A 58 -0.19 -1.70 -15.23
N ALA A 59 -0.26 -1.08 -14.04
CA ALA A 59 -0.12 0.36 -13.90
C ALA A 59 1.25 0.88 -14.39
N MET A 60 2.36 0.19 -14.07
CA MET A 60 3.69 0.57 -14.53
C MET A 60 3.88 0.35 -16.04
N GLU A 61 3.31 -0.71 -16.61
CA GLU A 61 3.33 -0.94 -18.06
C GLU A 61 2.62 0.18 -18.84
N VAL A 62 1.51 0.71 -18.30
CA VAL A 62 0.84 1.89 -18.87
C VAL A 62 1.76 3.11 -18.87
N VAL A 63 2.44 3.38 -17.75
CA VAL A 63 3.38 4.52 -17.64
C VAL A 63 4.59 4.35 -18.56
N ASN A 64 5.15 3.14 -18.66
CA ASN A 64 6.28 2.84 -19.54
C ASN A 64 5.89 3.00 -21.02
N SER A 65 4.76 2.42 -21.43
CA SER A 65 4.23 2.53 -22.78
C SER A 65 3.95 3.99 -23.15
N TRP A 66 3.38 4.77 -22.21
CA TRP A 66 3.17 6.19 -22.41
C TRP A 66 4.49 6.93 -22.62
N ALA A 67 5.54 6.62 -21.85
CA ALA A 67 6.86 7.21 -22.01
C ALA A 67 7.54 6.83 -23.34
N GLU A 68 7.31 5.63 -23.86
CA GLU A 68 7.78 5.20 -25.19
C GLU A 68 7.11 6.00 -26.30
N ILE A 69 5.78 6.08 -26.28
CA ILE A 69 5.00 6.86 -27.25
C ILE A 69 5.41 8.33 -27.22
N ALA A 70 5.59 8.90 -26.02
CA ALA A 70 6.02 10.29 -25.86
C ALA A 70 7.42 10.58 -26.45
N ARG A 71 8.26 9.55 -26.57
CA ARG A 71 9.59 9.62 -27.22
C ARG A 71 9.55 9.27 -28.70
N GLY A 72 8.38 8.96 -29.27
CA GLY A 72 8.23 8.52 -30.65
C GLY A 72 8.70 7.07 -30.90
N LEU A 73 8.74 6.25 -29.84
CA LEU A 73 9.08 4.83 -29.92
C LEU A 73 7.80 3.99 -30.06
N SER A 74 7.94 2.80 -30.63
CA SER A 74 6.91 1.76 -30.54
C SER A 74 6.81 1.22 -29.11
N ILE A 75 5.61 0.84 -28.69
CA ILE A 75 5.39 0.20 -27.39
C ILE A 75 6.07 -1.17 -27.33
N SER A 76 6.84 -1.42 -26.27
CA SER A 76 7.62 -2.66 -26.09
C SER A 76 6.75 -3.85 -25.69
N VAL A 77 5.73 -3.60 -24.86
CA VAL A 77 4.80 -4.62 -24.37
C VAL A 77 3.40 -4.28 -24.85
N LEU A 78 2.83 -5.17 -25.68
CA LEU A 78 1.46 -5.00 -26.17
C LEU A 78 0.47 -5.46 -25.10
N PRO A 79 -0.59 -4.69 -24.82
CA PRO A 79 -1.64 -5.13 -23.91
C PRO A 79 -2.37 -6.33 -24.51
N ASN A 80 -2.43 -7.43 -23.75
CA ASN A 80 -3.25 -8.58 -24.11
C ASN A 80 -4.60 -8.49 -23.39
N LEU A 81 -5.68 -8.35 -24.16
CA LEU A 81 -7.04 -8.30 -23.64
C LEU A 81 -7.74 -9.66 -23.66
N ASP A 82 -7.08 -10.71 -24.18
CA ASP A 82 -7.61 -12.06 -24.10
C ASP A 82 -7.55 -12.57 -22.65
N LYS A 83 -8.73 -12.83 -22.09
CA LYS A 83 -8.92 -13.35 -20.73
C LYS A 83 -9.20 -14.84 -20.70
N SER A 84 -9.07 -15.55 -21.83
CA SER A 84 -9.33 -16.99 -21.94
C SER A 84 -8.52 -17.80 -20.92
N SER A 85 -7.28 -17.39 -20.63
CA SER A 85 -6.40 -18.02 -19.64
C SER A 85 -6.79 -17.74 -18.18
N LEU A 86 -7.64 -16.74 -17.94
CA LEU A 86 -8.11 -16.34 -16.61
C LEU A 86 -9.52 -16.85 -16.30
N LEU A 87 -10.09 -17.70 -17.18
CA LEU A 87 -11.39 -18.29 -16.94
C LEU A 87 -11.34 -19.21 -15.71
N PRO A 88 -12.37 -19.18 -14.85
CA PRO A 88 -12.45 -20.10 -13.73
C PRO A 88 -12.56 -21.55 -14.23
N ARG A 89 -12.16 -22.49 -13.37
CA ARG A 89 -12.38 -23.91 -13.61
C ARG A 89 -13.88 -24.19 -13.80
N ASN A 90 -14.19 -25.11 -14.71
CA ASN A 90 -15.55 -25.60 -14.93
C ASN A 90 -15.57 -27.14 -14.82
N PRO A 91 -16.18 -27.73 -13.76
CA PRO A 91 -16.91 -27.06 -12.69
C PRO A 91 -15.99 -26.29 -11.71
N PRO A 92 -16.51 -25.28 -10.99
CA PRO A 92 -15.77 -24.63 -9.91
C PRO A 92 -15.36 -25.65 -8.84
N ARG A 93 -14.13 -25.52 -8.35
CA ARG A 93 -13.60 -26.35 -7.26
C ARG A 93 -13.00 -25.42 -6.20
N VAL A 94 -13.58 -25.40 -5.01
CA VAL A 94 -13.11 -24.62 -3.88
C VAL A 94 -12.40 -25.58 -2.92
N GLU A 95 -11.10 -25.41 -2.74
CA GLU A 95 -10.26 -26.33 -1.95
C GLU A 95 -9.91 -25.77 -0.56
N PHE A 96 -10.06 -24.45 -0.39
CA PHE A 96 -9.68 -23.74 0.82
C PHE A 96 -10.82 -22.85 1.30
N HIS A 97 -10.83 -22.56 2.59
CA HIS A 97 -11.70 -21.52 3.11
C HIS A 97 -11.19 -20.15 2.64
N HIS A 98 -12.07 -19.34 2.06
CA HIS A 98 -11.75 -18.02 1.53
C HIS A 98 -12.43 -16.94 2.39
N PRO A 99 -11.85 -16.57 3.55
CA PRO A 99 -12.42 -15.54 4.42
C PRO A 99 -12.59 -14.19 3.71
N GLU A 100 -11.77 -13.91 2.69
CA GLU A 100 -11.82 -12.71 1.85
C GLU A 100 -13.16 -12.51 1.10
N PHE A 101 -13.94 -13.59 0.91
CA PHE A 101 -15.27 -13.53 0.29
C PHE A 101 -16.42 -13.65 1.30
N THR A 102 -16.12 -13.62 2.60
CA THR A 102 -17.15 -13.61 3.64
C THR A 102 -17.95 -12.33 3.54
N LYS A 103 -19.28 -12.44 3.54
CA LYS A 103 -20.16 -11.26 3.55
C LYS A 103 -20.00 -10.56 4.90
N ILE A 104 -19.29 -9.44 4.90
CA ILE A 104 -19.25 -8.54 6.04
C ILE A 104 -20.58 -7.78 6.05
N GLU A 105 -21.34 -7.88 7.14
CA GLU A 105 -22.52 -7.03 7.31
C GLU A 105 -22.03 -5.58 7.42
N ASN A 106 -22.59 -4.68 6.60
CA ASN A 106 -22.27 -3.26 6.63
C ASN A 106 -22.84 -2.63 7.92
N SER A 107 -22.27 -2.93 9.08
CA SER A 107 -22.62 -2.33 10.37
C SER A 107 -21.75 -1.13 10.72
N SER A 108 -20.88 -0.67 9.81
CA SER A 108 -20.15 0.57 10.00
C SER A 108 -20.01 1.35 8.68
N SER A 109 -20.81 2.39 8.55
CA SER A 109 -20.50 3.58 7.76
C SER A 109 -19.47 4.49 8.45
N SER A 110 -18.75 3.96 9.46
CA SER A 110 -17.86 4.73 10.33
C SER A 110 -16.37 4.41 10.11
N ALA A 111 -16.02 3.22 9.65
CA ALA A 111 -14.61 2.83 9.49
C ALA A 111 -13.88 3.54 8.33
N SER A 112 -14.58 3.96 7.27
CA SER A 112 -13.94 4.65 6.13
C SER A 112 -13.71 6.15 6.37
N ASN A 113 -14.44 6.76 7.32
CA ASN A 113 -14.35 8.20 7.58
C ASN A 113 -13.38 8.57 8.71
N ASP A 114 -12.97 7.65 9.57
CA ASP A 114 -12.09 7.99 10.71
C ASP A 114 -10.60 8.07 10.34
N PHE A 115 -10.14 7.41 9.26
CA PHE A 115 -8.76 7.56 8.79
C PHE A 115 -8.43 8.97 8.27
N SER A 116 -9.45 9.76 7.93
CA SER A 116 -9.28 11.14 7.45
C SER A 116 -8.94 12.14 8.57
N LYS A 117 -9.07 11.74 9.85
CA LYS A 117 -8.82 12.62 11.01
C LYS A 117 -7.43 12.45 11.63
N GLU A 118 -6.71 11.38 11.28
CA GLU A 118 -5.38 11.14 11.84
C GLU A 118 -4.32 11.90 11.04
N ASN A 119 -3.42 12.59 11.75
CA ASN A 119 -2.31 13.33 11.14
C ASN A 119 -1.24 12.33 10.65
N MET A 120 -1.53 11.62 9.56
CA MET A 120 -0.65 10.63 8.97
C MET A 120 0.60 11.31 8.40
N MET A 121 1.76 11.02 8.97
CA MET A 121 3.04 11.52 8.47
C MET A 121 3.67 10.50 7.53
N HIS A 122 3.90 10.89 6.28
CA HIS A 122 4.68 10.08 5.36
C HIS A 122 6.19 10.26 5.62
N ARG A 123 6.93 9.15 5.77
CA ARG A 123 8.39 9.15 5.94
C ARG A 123 9.03 8.16 4.97
N VAL A 124 10.14 8.58 4.34
CA VAL A 124 10.92 7.73 3.45
C VAL A 124 12.19 7.28 4.17
N PHE A 125 12.38 5.97 4.24
CA PHE A 125 13.57 5.35 4.81
C PHE A 125 14.44 4.80 3.68
N HIS A 126 15.71 5.17 3.67
CA HIS A 126 16.65 4.71 2.68
C HIS A 126 17.48 3.54 3.23
N PHE A 127 17.40 2.39 2.55
CA PHE A 127 18.22 1.22 2.85
C PHE A 127 19.26 1.07 1.76
N ASN A 128 20.53 1.30 2.11
CA ASN A 128 21.64 1.11 1.17
C ASN A 128 22.02 -0.38 1.07
N ARG A 129 22.95 -0.67 0.17
CA ARG A 129 23.37 -2.05 -0.12
C ARG A 129 24.01 -2.73 1.09
N GLU A 130 24.78 -1.98 1.87
CA GLU A 130 25.47 -2.45 3.07
C GLU A 130 24.46 -2.83 4.16
N SER A 131 23.49 -1.97 4.45
CA SER A 131 22.41 -2.23 5.39
C SER A 131 21.56 -3.43 4.97
N ILE A 132 21.22 -3.56 3.69
CA ILE A 132 20.48 -4.73 3.19
C ILE A 132 21.31 -6.01 3.38
N LYS A 133 22.63 -5.96 3.13
CA LYS A 133 23.51 -7.11 3.32
C LYS A 133 23.58 -7.51 4.80
N GLU A 134 23.68 -6.53 5.70
CA GLU A 134 23.68 -6.77 7.15
C GLU A 134 22.36 -7.38 7.62
N LEU A 135 21.21 -6.82 7.20
CA LEU A 135 19.89 -7.35 7.53
C LEU A 135 19.73 -8.79 7.04
N LYS A 136 20.17 -9.10 5.82
CA LYS A 136 20.15 -10.46 5.29
C LYS A 136 21.04 -11.41 6.09
N SER A 137 22.22 -10.94 6.52
CA SER A 137 23.11 -11.74 7.35
C SER A 137 22.46 -12.10 8.68
N LYS A 138 21.81 -11.13 9.34
CA LYS A 138 21.08 -11.34 10.59
C LYS A 138 19.90 -12.30 10.40
N ALA A 139 19.16 -12.15 9.30
CA ALA A 139 18.02 -13.02 9.00
C ALA A 139 18.42 -14.50 8.76
N MET A 140 19.69 -14.79 8.49
CA MET A 140 20.19 -16.16 8.24
C MET A 140 21.13 -16.66 9.35
N GLU A 141 21.25 -15.93 10.46
CA GLU A 141 22.22 -16.21 11.52
C GLU A 141 21.96 -17.54 12.25
N ASP A 142 20.69 -17.92 12.41
CA ASP A 142 20.26 -19.16 13.07
C ASP A 142 20.40 -20.41 12.18
N GLY A 143 20.76 -20.25 10.91
CA GLY A 143 20.90 -21.32 9.94
C GLY A 143 19.59 -21.97 9.47
N VAL A 144 18.42 -21.48 9.91
CA VAL A 144 17.10 -21.98 9.47
C VAL A 144 16.84 -21.60 8.01
N LEU A 145 17.20 -20.36 7.65
CA LEU A 145 17.09 -19.86 6.28
C LEU A 145 18.43 -20.00 5.53
N SER A 146 18.41 -20.69 4.40
CA SER A 146 19.57 -20.80 3.50
C SER A 146 19.71 -19.64 2.50
N LYS A 147 18.63 -18.90 2.28
CA LYS A 147 18.58 -17.74 1.38
C LYS A 147 17.48 -16.78 1.81
N CYS A 148 17.68 -15.49 1.53
CA CYS A 148 16.69 -14.44 1.78
C CYS A 148 16.74 -13.39 0.68
N SER A 149 15.59 -13.15 0.02
CA SER A 149 15.45 -12.07 -0.94
C SER A 149 15.48 -10.70 -0.25
N THR A 150 15.71 -9.63 -1.02
CA THR A 150 15.68 -8.27 -0.44
C THR A 150 14.27 -7.91 0.03
N PHE A 151 13.25 -8.36 -0.69
CA PHE A 151 11.85 -8.13 -0.33
C PHE A 151 11.51 -8.77 1.01
N GLU A 152 11.72 -10.09 1.15
CA GLU A 152 11.45 -10.83 2.41
C GLU A 152 12.20 -10.22 3.60
N CYS A 153 13.47 -9.86 3.40
CA CYS A 153 14.30 -9.29 4.45
C CYS A 153 13.75 -7.94 4.95
N LEU A 154 13.41 -7.04 4.02
CA LEU A 154 12.90 -5.71 4.36
C LEU A 154 11.48 -5.76 4.93
N THR A 155 10.60 -6.60 4.39
CA THR A 155 9.23 -6.73 4.91
C THR A 155 9.23 -7.32 6.32
N ALA A 156 10.02 -8.36 6.58
CA ALA A 156 10.18 -8.93 7.91
C ALA A 156 10.76 -7.89 8.89
N PHE A 157 11.80 -7.16 8.49
CA PHE A 157 12.39 -6.11 9.32
C PHE A 157 11.38 -5.02 9.67
N ILE A 158 10.63 -4.52 8.69
CA ILE A 158 9.58 -3.51 8.91
C ILE A 158 8.50 -4.04 9.86
N TRP A 159 8.06 -5.28 9.68
CA TRP A 159 7.07 -5.90 10.56
C TRP A 159 7.55 -5.92 12.01
N ILE A 160 8.76 -6.42 12.27
CA ILE A 160 9.34 -6.50 13.63
C ILE A 160 9.41 -5.11 14.27
N VAL A 161 9.83 -4.10 13.50
CA VAL A 161 9.91 -2.72 13.99
C VAL A 161 8.52 -2.16 14.29
N LEU A 162 7.51 -2.42 13.46
CA LEU A 162 6.14 -1.97 13.70
C LEU A 162 5.55 -2.59 14.96
N GLU A 163 5.78 -3.88 15.20
CA GLU A 163 5.34 -4.56 16.43
C GLU A 163 5.95 -3.92 17.69
N GLN A 164 7.24 -3.56 17.65
CA GLN A 164 7.91 -2.89 18.76
C GLN A 164 7.43 -1.45 19.01
N ILE A 165 6.89 -0.79 17.98
CA ILE A 165 6.34 0.58 18.09
C ILE A 165 4.94 0.57 18.73
N ASP A 166 4.21 -0.54 18.65
CA ASP A 166 2.84 -0.67 19.19
C ASP A 166 2.80 -1.09 20.68
N GLU A 167 3.91 -1.65 21.19
CA GLU A 167 4.09 -2.03 22.60
C GLU A 167 3.97 -0.89 23.65
N PRO A 168 4.40 0.37 23.41
CA PRO A 168 4.26 1.46 24.38
C PRO A 168 2.79 1.83 24.67
N CYS A 169 1.85 1.58 23.75
CA CYS A 169 0.42 1.91 23.93
C CYS A 169 -0.33 0.81 24.71
N SER A 170 0.12 -0.44 24.59
CA SER A 170 -0.50 -1.59 25.27
C SER A 170 -0.20 -1.66 26.78
N ALA A 171 0.89 -1.01 27.23
CA ALA A 171 1.25 -0.96 28.65
C ALA A 171 0.33 -0.04 29.48
N GLU A 172 -0.23 1.01 28.88
CA GLU A 172 -1.15 1.94 29.58
C GLU A 172 -2.52 1.30 29.85
N LEU A 173 -3.01 0.45 28.95
CA LEU A 173 -4.29 -0.27 29.12
C LEU A 173 -4.21 -1.36 30.21
N LYS A 174 -3.05 -1.97 30.43
CA LYS A 174 -2.88 -2.97 31.51
C LYS A 174 -2.84 -2.36 32.91
N ASN A 175 -2.42 -1.10 33.04
CA ASN A 175 -2.38 -0.41 34.33
C ASN A 175 -3.74 0.17 34.76
N GLN A 176 -4.68 0.34 33.83
CA GLN A 176 -6.02 0.87 34.13
C GLN A 176 -7.01 -0.21 34.62
N GLY A 177 -6.68 -1.50 34.46
CA GLY A 177 -7.52 -2.64 34.89
C GLY A 177 -7.24 -3.18 36.30
N ARG A 178 -6.29 -2.62 37.06
CA ARG A 178 -5.81 -3.24 38.32
C ARG A 178 -6.16 -2.49 39.61
N GLY A 179 -7.15 -1.60 39.56
CA GLY A 179 -7.61 -0.84 40.72
C GLY A 179 -9.12 -0.81 40.84
N LYS A 180 -9.72 -1.87 41.41
CA LYS A 180 -10.91 -1.87 42.29
C LYS A 180 -11.45 -3.29 42.44
N THR A 181 -10.93 -4.02 43.44
CA THR A 181 -11.73 -5.02 44.15
C THR A 181 -11.66 -4.64 45.62
N LYS A 182 -12.60 -3.79 46.05
CA LYS A 182 -12.91 -3.61 47.46
C LYS A 182 -14.14 -4.48 47.69
N VAL A 183 -13.92 -5.61 48.35
CA VAL A 183 -14.97 -6.47 48.90
C VAL A 183 -15.56 -5.68 50.07
N GLU A 184 -16.83 -5.31 49.98
CA GLU A 184 -17.62 -4.88 51.14
C GLU A 184 -18.26 -6.13 51.74
N GLU A 185 -17.82 -6.49 52.95
CA GLU A 185 -18.59 -7.30 53.89
C GLU A 185 -19.36 -6.35 54.79
N GLU A 186 -20.70 -6.36 54.69
CA GLU A 186 -21.67 -6.61 55.77
C GLU A 186 -23.09 -6.67 55.19
#